data_AF-A0AAW4R707-F1
#
_entry.id   AF-A0AAW4R707-F1
#
_cell.length_a   1.000
_cell.length_b   1.000
_cell.length_c   1.000
_cell.angle_alpha   90.00
_cell.angle_beta   90.00
_cell.angle_gamma   90.00
#
_symmetry.space_group_name_H-M   'P 1'
#
loop_
_entity.id
_entity.type
_entity.pdbx_description
1 polymer ?
#
loop_
_entity_poly.entity_id
_entity_poly.type
_entity_poly.pdbx_seq_one_letter_code
_entity_poly.pdbx_strand_id
1 'polypeptide(L)'
;VEAINRVGEAIISQVGYGYGVLGDCKTINTSYIELYGKYALLDITKPMNGGRIETYTALNTPSNNFTNYSLLNKDNLWNDEKHAAAVDAHYYTGKVYDYYKNVHGRNSFDGNGATIRSTVNAGYNES
;
A
#
# COMPACT_ATOMS: atom_id res chain seq x y z
N VAL A 1 -16.17 0.96 37.32
CA VAL A 1 -16.17 1.82 36.11
C VAL A 1 -15.28 1.10 35.10
N GLU A 2 -15.88 0.37 34.16
CA GLU A 2 -15.10 -0.22 33.07
C GLU A 2 -14.59 0.93 32.20
N ALA A 3 -13.28 1.13 32.23
CA ALA A 3 -12.62 2.09 31.36
C ALA A 3 -12.73 1.54 29.93
N ILE A 4 -13.67 2.07 29.17
CA ILE A 4 -13.67 1.98 27.72
C ILE A 4 -12.50 2.84 27.25
N ASN A 5 -11.30 2.25 27.23
CA ASN A 5 -10.20 2.75 26.41
C ASN A 5 -10.70 2.66 24.97
N ARG A 6 -11.15 3.79 24.41
CA ARG A 6 -11.34 3.94 22.97
C ARG A 6 -9.97 3.77 22.32
N VAL A 7 -9.59 2.52 22.06
CA VAL A 7 -8.43 2.18 21.25
C VAL A 7 -8.67 2.85 19.90
N GLY A 8 -7.90 3.89 19.60
CA GLY A 8 -7.85 4.43 18.25
C GLY A 8 -7.52 3.29 17.29
N GLU A 9 -8.16 3.25 16.14
CA GLU A 9 -8.03 2.21 15.11
C GLU A 9 -6.58 1.69 15.03
N ALA A 10 -6.34 0.47 15.53
CA ALA A 10 -4.98 -0.06 15.52
C ALA A 10 -4.65 -0.48 14.09
N ILE A 11 -3.58 0.12 13.57
CA ILE A 11 -2.94 -0.26 12.32
C ILE A 11 -1.64 -0.94 12.71
N ILE A 12 -1.57 -2.25 12.47
CA ILE A 12 -0.45 -3.09 12.90
C ILE A 12 0.34 -3.49 11.66
N SER A 13 1.63 -3.15 11.61
CA SER A 13 2.49 -3.56 10.51
C SER A 13 2.60 -5.09 10.44
N GLN A 14 2.53 -5.61 9.22
CA GLN A 14 2.55 -7.03 8.89
C GLN A 14 3.40 -7.25 7.63
N VAL A 15 3.68 -8.51 7.34
CA VAL A 15 4.34 -8.92 6.10
C VAL A 15 3.42 -9.87 5.35
N GLY A 16 3.08 -9.51 4.12
CA GLY A 16 2.27 -10.30 3.20
C GLY A 16 3.09 -10.85 2.03
N TYR A 17 2.44 -11.66 1.22
CA TYR A 17 3.00 -12.22 0.00
C TYR A 17 2.05 -11.98 -1.16
N GLY A 18 2.58 -11.69 -2.34
CA GLY A 18 1.78 -11.49 -3.54
C GLY A 18 2.55 -11.81 -4.80
N TYR A 19 1.82 -11.95 -5.90
CA TYR A 19 2.41 -12.13 -7.23
C TYR A 19 2.31 -10.82 -8.01
N GLY A 20 3.43 -10.38 -8.60
CA GLY A 20 3.48 -9.22 -9.48
C GLY A 20 2.84 -9.48 -10.85
N VAL A 21 2.81 -8.46 -11.70
CA VAL A 21 2.23 -8.54 -13.06
C VAL A 21 2.91 -9.62 -13.91
N LEU A 22 4.21 -9.86 -13.67
CA LEU A 22 4.98 -10.89 -14.38
C LEU A 22 4.90 -12.28 -13.71
N GLY A 23 4.06 -12.45 -12.70
CA GLY A 23 3.89 -13.70 -11.97
C GLY A 23 5.01 -14.03 -10.99
N ASP A 24 5.94 -13.11 -10.72
CA ASP A 24 6.98 -13.29 -9.73
C ASP A 24 6.45 -13.06 -8.31
N CYS A 25 6.86 -13.92 -7.38
CA CYS A 25 6.44 -13.82 -5.98
C CYS A 25 7.25 -12.75 -5.25
N LYS A 26 6.56 -11.89 -4.49
CA LYS A 26 7.14 -10.81 -3.71
C LYS A 26 6.67 -10.85 -2.27
N THR A 27 7.60 -10.62 -1.35
CA THR A 27 7.29 -10.24 0.03
C THR A 27 7.03 -8.75 0.08
N ILE A 28 5.89 -8.35 0.67
CA ILE A 28 5.44 -6.96 0.74
C ILE A 28 5.09 -6.60 2.18
N ASN A 29 5.49 -5.39 2.60
CA ASN A 29 5.04 -4.84 3.87
C ASN A 29 3.56 -4.47 3.73
N THR A 30 2.75 -4.86 4.71
CA THR A 30 1.33 -4.55 4.75
C THR A 30 0.96 -4.08 6.15
N SER A 31 -0.31 -3.73 6.34
CA SER A 31 -0.83 -3.49 7.69
C SER A 31 -2.16 -4.18 7.88
N TYR A 32 -2.36 -4.78 9.05
CA TYR A 32 -3.66 -5.22 9.51
C TYR A 32 -4.41 -4.04 10.12
N ILE A 33 -5.63 -3.80 9.65
CA ILE A 33 -6.51 -2.72 10.12
C ILE A 33 -7.59 -3.36 10.98
N GLU A 34 -7.50 -3.21 12.30
CA GLU A 34 -8.41 -3.86 13.25
C GLU A 34 -9.88 -3.51 13.00
N LEU A 35 -10.17 -2.24 12.65
CA LEU A 35 -11.52 -1.78 12.35
C LEU A 35 -12.22 -2.61 11.26
N TYR A 36 -11.46 -3.09 10.27
CA TYR A 36 -12.00 -3.86 9.16
C TYR A 36 -11.79 -5.37 9.31
N GLY A 37 -10.95 -5.80 10.26
CA GLY A 37 -10.51 -7.19 10.37
C GLY A 37 -9.81 -7.70 9.11
N LYS A 38 -9.05 -6.82 8.42
CA LYS A 38 -8.45 -7.10 7.11
C LYS A 38 -7.05 -6.47 6.97
N TYR A 39 -6.27 -7.01 6.06
CA TYR A 39 -4.97 -6.49 5.64
C TYR A 39 -5.14 -5.51 4.48
N ALA A 40 -4.33 -4.45 4.47
CA ALA A 40 -4.24 -3.47 3.39
C ALA A 40 -2.81 -3.36 2.87
N LEU A 41 -2.67 -2.94 1.60
CA LEU A 41 -1.38 -2.53 1.03
C LEU A 41 -0.96 -1.15 1.58
N LEU A 42 -0.58 -1.17 2.85
CA LEU A 42 -0.22 -0.04 3.67
C LEU A 42 1.09 -0.38 4.40
N ASP A 43 2.18 0.29 4.01
CA ASP A 43 3.49 0.14 4.64
C ASP A 43 3.77 1.35 5.53
N ILE A 44 3.77 1.09 6.84
CA ILE A 44 4.10 2.04 7.91
C ILE A 44 5.50 1.77 8.52
N THR A 45 6.30 0.90 7.90
CA THR A 45 7.63 0.51 8.40
C THR A 45 8.71 1.52 8.03
N LYS A 46 8.46 2.34 7.01
CA LYS A 46 9.41 3.33 6.52
C LYS A 46 9.50 4.52 7.49
N PRO A 47 10.69 5.07 7.78
CA PRO A 47 10.88 6.17 8.72
C PRO A 47 10.45 7.52 8.13
N MET A 48 9.14 7.67 7.87
CA MET A 48 8.54 8.76 7.10
C MET A 48 7.88 9.84 7.97
N ASN A 49 8.28 10.04 9.24
CA ASN A 49 7.74 11.08 10.12
C ASN A 49 6.19 11.10 10.19
N GLY A 50 5.56 9.92 10.20
CA GLY A 50 4.10 9.77 10.17
C GLY A 50 3.48 9.64 8.78
N GLY A 51 4.25 9.83 7.71
CA GLY A 51 3.90 9.37 6.38
C GLY A 51 3.99 7.86 6.23
N ARG A 52 3.45 7.36 5.12
CA ARG A 52 3.37 5.92 4.80
C ARG A 52 3.40 5.70 3.30
N ILE A 53 3.54 4.45 2.88
CA ILE A 53 3.31 4.04 1.50
C ILE A 53 1.97 3.34 1.45
N GLU A 54 1.09 3.78 0.55
CA GLU A 54 -0.26 3.23 0.42
C GLU A 54 -0.60 2.97 -1.06
N THR A 55 -1.27 1.85 -1.32
CA THR A 55 -1.66 1.45 -2.66
C THR A 55 -3.15 1.16 -2.73
N TYR A 56 -3.80 1.83 -3.67
CA TYR A 56 -5.24 1.75 -3.95
C TYR A 56 -5.49 1.21 -5.35
N THR A 57 -6.75 0.90 -5.63
CA THR A 57 -7.23 0.62 -6.97
C THR A 57 -8.30 1.63 -7.38
N ALA A 58 -8.32 2.00 -8.65
CA ALA A 58 -9.39 2.75 -9.28
C ALA A 58 -10.47 1.84 -9.89
N LEU A 59 -10.39 0.51 -9.67
CA LEU A 59 -11.37 -0.48 -10.14
C LEU A 59 -11.65 -0.44 -11.65
N ASN A 60 -10.64 -0.11 -12.47
CA ASN A 60 -10.80 0.09 -13.92
C ASN A 60 -11.88 1.15 -14.20
N THR A 61 -11.69 2.37 -13.72
CA THR A 61 -12.54 3.55 -14.03
C THR A 61 -11.75 4.57 -14.86
N PRO A 62 -12.39 5.51 -15.58
CA PRO A 62 -11.68 6.50 -16.40
C PRO A 62 -10.56 7.22 -15.64
N SER A 63 -9.40 7.41 -16.29
CA SER A 63 -8.20 7.96 -15.65
C SER A 63 -8.34 9.42 -15.22
N ASN A 64 -9.27 10.17 -15.82
CA ASN A 64 -9.55 11.56 -15.48
C ASN A 64 -10.60 11.74 -14.37
N ASN A 65 -11.25 10.66 -13.91
CA ASN A 65 -12.26 10.73 -12.85
C ASN A 65 -12.41 9.37 -12.15
N PHE A 66 -11.52 9.09 -11.19
CA PHE A 66 -11.58 7.87 -10.39
C PHE A 66 -11.61 8.15 -8.88
N THR A 67 -12.18 7.19 -8.14
CA THR A 67 -12.11 7.14 -6.67
C THR A 67 -11.03 6.15 -6.24
N ASN A 68 -10.30 6.46 -5.17
CA ASN A 68 -9.33 5.54 -4.58
C ASN A 68 -10.05 4.52 -3.69
N TYR A 69 -10.08 3.26 -4.11
CA TYR A 69 -10.62 2.17 -3.32
C TYR A 69 -9.50 1.38 -2.62
N SER A 70 -9.66 1.17 -1.31
CA SER A 70 -8.74 0.34 -0.54
C SER A 70 -8.80 -1.11 -1.03
N LEU A 71 -7.64 -1.68 -1.32
CA LEU A 71 -7.50 -3.12 -1.50
C LEU A 71 -7.41 -3.75 -0.12
N LEU A 72 -8.43 -4.52 0.27
CA LEU A 72 -8.50 -5.20 1.56
C LEU A 72 -8.51 -6.71 1.35
N ASN A 73 -7.66 -7.42 2.09
CA ASN A 73 -7.46 -8.85 1.97
C ASN A 73 -7.63 -9.54 3.34
N LYS A 74 -8.09 -10.80 3.36
CA LYS A 74 -8.42 -11.53 4.59
C LYS A 74 -7.22 -12.25 5.22
N ASP A 75 -6.33 -12.80 4.40
CA ASP A 75 -5.26 -13.72 4.81
C ASP A 75 -3.86 -13.18 4.53
N ASN A 76 -3.76 -11.96 4.01
CA ASN A 76 -2.53 -11.28 3.61
C ASN A 76 -1.81 -11.97 2.43
N LEU A 77 -2.56 -12.75 1.64
CA LEU A 77 -2.11 -13.36 0.40
C LEU A 77 -2.72 -12.64 -0.80
N TRP A 78 -1.87 -11.96 -1.56
CA TRP A 78 -2.22 -11.07 -2.68
C TRP A 78 -1.95 -11.77 -4.02
N ASN A 79 -2.62 -12.90 -4.25
CA ASN A 79 -2.36 -13.80 -5.38
C ASN A 79 -3.42 -13.76 -6.49
N ASP A 80 -4.56 -13.09 -6.30
CA ASP A 80 -5.49 -12.83 -7.41
C ASP A 80 -4.82 -11.95 -8.47
N GLU A 81 -5.06 -12.24 -9.75
CA GLU A 81 -4.55 -11.47 -10.89
C GLU A 81 -4.87 -9.96 -10.79
N LYS A 82 -6.06 -9.62 -10.28
CA LYS A 82 -6.47 -8.22 -10.05
C LYS A 82 -5.59 -7.46 -9.05
N HIS A 83 -4.85 -8.15 -8.19
CA HIS A 83 -3.92 -7.56 -7.23
C HIS A 83 -2.53 -7.34 -7.83
N ALA A 84 -2.19 -7.98 -8.95
CA ALA A 84 -0.84 -8.05 -9.46
C ALA A 84 -0.20 -6.66 -9.69
N ALA A 85 -0.95 -5.75 -10.32
CA ALA A 85 -0.52 -4.37 -10.50
C ALA A 85 -0.30 -3.64 -9.17
N ALA A 86 -1.16 -3.89 -8.17
CA ALA A 86 -1.04 -3.27 -6.86
C ALA A 86 0.15 -3.83 -6.06
N VAL A 87 0.42 -5.14 -6.17
CA VAL A 87 1.60 -5.78 -5.56
C VAL A 87 2.88 -5.15 -6.10
N ASP A 88 2.99 -5.01 -7.42
CA ASP A 88 4.15 -4.37 -8.06
C ASP A 88 4.28 -2.91 -7.65
N ALA A 89 3.20 -2.13 -7.76
CA ALA A 89 3.20 -0.72 -7.39
C ALA A 89 3.65 -0.53 -5.93
N HIS A 90 3.12 -1.34 -5.02
CA HIS A 90 3.46 -1.27 -3.60
C HIS A 90 4.94 -1.62 -3.36
N TYR A 91 5.38 -2.76 -3.91
CA TYR A 91 6.74 -3.25 -3.74
C TYR A 91 7.79 -2.27 -4.30
N TYR A 92 7.61 -1.83 -5.55
CA TYR A 92 8.58 -0.95 -6.20
C TYR A 92 8.55 0.47 -5.62
N THR A 93 7.41 0.96 -5.14
CA THR A 93 7.37 2.22 -4.37
C THR A 93 8.25 2.13 -3.11
N GLY A 94 8.19 1.00 -2.40
CA GLY A 94 9.09 0.73 -1.27
C GLY A 94 10.57 0.74 -1.67
N LYS A 95 10.92 0.10 -2.80
CA LYS A 95 12.30 0.10 -3.33
C LYS A 95 12.79 1.50 -3.73
N VAL A 96 11.94 2.29 -4.37
CA VAL A 96 12.27 3.68 -4.75
C VAL A 96 12.47 4.53 -3.50
N TYR A 97 11.61 4.41 -2.49
CA TYR A 97 11.80 5.08 -1.21
C TYR A 97 13.16 4.72 -0.60
N ASP A 98 13.47 3.42 -0.49
CA ASP A 98 14.73 2.95 0.10
C ASP A 98 15.94 3.48 -0.67
N TYR A 99 15.89 3.49 -2.01
CA TYR A 99 16.94 4.06 -2.84
C TYR A 99 17.16 5.55 -2.53
N TYR A 100 16.11 6.38 -2.56
CA TYR A 100 16.26 7.81 -2.27
C TYR A 100 16.72 8.08 -0.85
N LYS A 101 16.22 7.32 0.12
CA LYS A 101 16.61 7.49 1.52
C LYS A 101 18.07 7.11 1.75
N ASN A 102 18.50 5.97 1.22
CA ASN A 102 19.82 5.40 1.52
C ASN A 102 20.93 6.00 0.65
N VAL A 103 20.64 6.31 -0.62
CA VAL A 103 21.64 6.83 -1.56
C VAL A 103 21.73 8.35 -1.50
N HIS A 104 20.59 9.04 -1.36
CA HIS A 104 20.52 10.50 -1.45
C HIS A 104 20.16 11.18 -0.13
N GLY A 105 19.97 10.41 0.96
CA GLY A 105 19.54 10.95 2.25
C GLY A 105 18.11 11.53 2.25
N ARG A 106 17.38 11.41 1.14
CA ARG A 106 16.10 12.09 0.93
C ARG A 106 14.94 11.27 1.50
N ASN A 107 14.23 11.80 2.50
CA ASN A 107 13.09 11.12 3.10
C ASN A 107 11.81 11.39 2.28
N SER A 108 11.36 10.41 1.49
CA SER A 108 10.23 10.57 0.56
C SER A 108 10.47 11.65 -0.52
N PHE A 109 9.44 11.98 -1.30
CA PHE A 109 9.57 12.91 -2.42
C PHE A 109 9.76 14.37 -2.01
N ASP A 110 9.25 14.75 -0.83
CA ASP A 110 9.34 16.10 -0.27
C ASP A 110 10.56 16.32 0.63
N GLY A 111 11.33 15.25 0.89
CA GLY A 111 12.47 15.27 1.80
C GLY A 111 12.11 15.19 3.29
N ASN A 112 10.82 15.25 3.64
CA ASN A 112 10.33 15.27 5.02
C ASN A 112 9.48 14.06 5.41
N GLY A 113 9.34 13.07 4.53
CA GLY A 113 8.58 11.86 4.79
C GLY A 113 7.13 11.90 4.33
N ALA A 114 6.75 12.72 3.35
CA ALA A 114 5.37 12.74 2.84
C ALA A 114 4.86 11.34 2.44
N THR A 115 3.57 11.09 2.67
CA THR A 115 2.91 9.84 2.25
C THR A 115 2.99 9.66 0.73
N ILE A 116 3.43 8.48 0.30
CA ILE A 116 3.45 8.12 -1.12
C ILE A 116 2.22 7.27 -1.41
N ARG A 117 1.34 7.79 -2.27
CA ARG A 117 0.10 7.11 -2.68
C ARG A 117 0.19 6.67 -4.12
N SER A 118 -0.02 5.38 -4.36
CA SER A 118 -0.19 4.81 -5.70
C SER A 118 -1.62 4.37 -5.91
N THR A 119 -2.18 4.61 -7.10
CA THR A 119 -3.48 4.06 -7.50
C THR A 119 -3.31 3.31 -8.82
N VAL A 120 -3.64 2.02 -8.81
CA VAL A 120 -3.57 1.16 -10.00
C VAL A 120 -4.93 1.03 -10.67
N ASN A 121 -4.97 0.51 -11.90
CA ASN A 121 -6.19 0.25 -12.65
C ASN A 121 -7.03 1.52 -12.89
N ALA A 122 -6.35 2.65 -13.12
CA ALA A 122 -6.96 3.91 -13.54
C ALA A 122 -6.84 4.04 -15.07
N GLY A 123 -7.97 4.22 -15.74
CA GLY A 123 -8.11 4.16 -17.19
C GLY A 123 -8.47 2.76 -17.70
N TYR A 124 -8.85 2.71 -18.98
CA TYR A 124 -8.95 1.49 -19.76
C TYR A 124 -7.89 1.54 -20.85
N ASN A 125 -7.45 0.38 -21.33
CA ASN A 125 -6.77 0.33 -22.63
C ASN A 125 -7.84 0.64 -23.69
N GLU A 126 -7.82 1.85 -24.25
CA GLU A 126 -8.60 2.13 -25.45
C GLU A 126 -8.04 1.25 -26.58
N SER A 127 -8.91 0.42 -27.13
CA SER A 127 -8.64 -0.45 -28.30
C SER A 127 -8.68 0.34 -29.59
#